data_AF-K8Y218-F1
#
_entry.id   AF-K8Y218-F1
#
_cell.length_a   1.000
_cell.length_b   1.000
_cell.length_c   1.000
_cell.angle_alpha   90.00
_cell.angle_beta   90.00
_cell.angle_gamma   90.00
#
_symmetry.space_group_name_H-M   'P 1'
#
loop_
_entity.id
_entity.type
_entity.pdbx_description
1 polymer ?
#
loop_
_entity_poly.entity_id
_entity_poly.type
_entity_poly.pdbx_seq_one_letter_code
_entity_poly.pdbx_strand_id
1 'polypeptide(L)'
;MTSLADRVYLMASGKAMTPATEGPAEIRWNWFADLYDNPRWGLSTIPGFTASAAHTVAELCRATSTDPTADADVVADQVNALKARWQAIDRLAAIKGGRAQSEAADYAWAAVAASSVDAYDYLAGIEFSGTETVSCAFWAQLATQPSDVAEVRINAAINAWESSRCQGPATGVAA
;
A
#
# COMPACT_ATOMS: atom_id res chain seq x y z
N MET A 1 -25.34 -13.42 -0.10
CA MET A 1 -23.90 -13.12 0.06
C MET A 1 -23.63 -11.80 -0.62
N THR A 2 -22.92 -10.88 0.03
CA THR A 2 -22.51 -9.59 -0.53
C THR A 2 -21.46 -9.82 -1.61
N SER A 3 -21.53 -9.14 -2.76
CA SER A 3 -20.56 -9.35 -3.84
C SER A 3 -19.16 -8.88 -3.44
N LEU A 4 -18.11 -9.36 -4.12
CA LEU A 4 -16.74 -8.89 -3.88
C LEU A 4 -16.61 -7.37 -4.14
N ALA A 5 -17.24 -6.87 -5.20
CA ALA A 5 -17.27 -5.44 -5.52
C ALA A 5 -17.94 -4.63 -4.40
N ASP A 6 -19.06 -5.12 -3.85
CA ASP A 6 -19.71 -4.48 -2.71
C ASP A 6 -18.80 -4.46 -1.47
N ARG A 7 -18.03 -5.53 -1.21
CA ARG A 7 -17.06 -5.55 -0.11
C ARG A 7 -15.97 -4.49 -0.29
N VAL A 8 -15.41 -4.38 -1.49
CA VAL A 8 -14.39 -3.36 -1.79
C VAL A 8 -14.98 -1.95 -1.73
N TYR A 9 -16.23 -1.76 -2.17
CA TYR A 9 -16.95 -0.49 -2.01
C TYR A 9 -17.17 -0.12 -0.53
N LEU A 10 -17.56 -1.08 0.31
CA LEU A 10 -17.71 -0.85 1.74
C LEU A 10 -16.38 -0.47 2.40
N MET A 11 -15.26 -1.07 1.96
CA MET A 11 -13.92 -0.65 2.37
C MET A 11 -13.61 0.78 1.93
N ALA A 12 -13.79 1.10 0.65
CA ALA A 12 -13.53 2.43 0.10
C ALA A 12 -14.37 3.54 0.77
N SER A 13 -15.58 3.20 1.24
CA SER A 13 -16.48 4.15 1.92
C SER A 13 -16.30 4.19 3.44
N GLY A 14 -15.28 3.51 3.99
CA GLY A 14 -15.00 3.46 5.44
C GLY A 14 -16.04 2.67 6.24
N LYS A 15 -16.92 1.90 5.58
CA LYS A 15 -17.96 1.07 6.21
C LYS A 15 -17.48 -0.35 6.54
N ALA A 16 -16.32 -0.73 6.01
CA ALA A 16 -15.60 -1.94 6.35
C ALA A 16 -14.11 -1.60 6.50
N MET A 17 -13.40 -2.28 7.40
CA MET A 17 -11.95 -2.09 7.55
C MET A 17 -11.19 -2.63 6.35
N THR A 18 -10.14 -1.92 5.95
CA THR A 18 -9.11 -2.44 5.04
C THR A 18 -7.99 -3.13 5.84
N PRO A 19 -7.23 -4.03 5.20
CA PRO A 19 -5.90 -4.36 5.69
C PRO A 19 -5.07 -3.11 5.98
N ALA A 20 -4.20 -3.21 6.98
CA ALA A 20 -3.25 -2.17 7.36
C ALA A 20 -3.87 -0.80 7.71
N THR A 21 -5.14 -0.73 8.15
CA THR A 21 -5.71 0.50 8.74
C THR A 21 -5.10 0.84 10.10
N GLU A 22 -4.77 -0.19 10.88
CA GLU A 22 -4.25 -0.06 12.25
C GLU A 22 -3.01 -0.94 12.45
N GLY A 23 -2.30 -0.72 13.55
CA GLY A 23 -1.12 -1.49 13.96
C GLY A 23 0.21 -0.74 13.78
N PRO A 24 1.34 -1.39 14.10
CA PRO A 24 2.66 -0.75 14.02
C PRO A 24 2.97 -0.26 12.60
N ALA A 25 3.42 0.99 12.47
CA ALA A 25 3.68 1.62 11.19
C ALA A 25 4.67 0.81 10.32
N GLU A 26 5.71 0.22 10.92
CA GLU A 26 6.66 -0.64 10.21
C GLU A 26 5.99 -1.83 9.52
N ILE A 27 5.12 -2.54 10.24
CA ILE A 27 4.39 -3.69 9.69
C ILE A 27 3.45 -3.24 8.57
N ARG A 28 2.78 -2.10 8.76
CA ARG A 28 1.87 -1.52 7.76
C ARG A 28 2.62 -1.12 6.49
N TRP A 29 3.74 -0.43 6.60
CA TRP A 29 4.58 0.00 5.47
C TRP A 29 5.20 -1.19 4.73
N ASN A 30 5.63 -2.23 5.44
CA ASN A 30 6.09 -3.47 4.81
C ASN A 30 4.95 -4.18 4.06
N TRP A 31 3.75 -4.22 4.62
CA TRP A 31 2.60 -4.79 3.92
C TRP A 31 2.19 -3.94 2.70
N PHE A 32 2.29 -2.61 2.75
CA PHE A 32 2.14 -1.76 1.55
C PHE A 32 3.18 -2.10 0.49
N ALA A 33 4.43 -2.37 0.87
CA ALA A 33 5.43 -2.76 -0.10
C ALA A 33 5.02 -4.04 -0.86
N ASP A 34 4.50 -5.04 -0.15
CA ASP A 34 3.97 -6.26 -0.75
C ASP A 34 2.71 -5.98 -1.61
N LEU A 35 1.86 -5.03 -1.21
CA LEU A 35 0.72 -4.57 -2.01
C LEU A 35 1.16 -4.10 -3.40
N TYR A 36 2.36 -3.55 -3.52
CA TYR A 36 2.93 -3.18 -4.81
C TYR A 36 3.64 -4.35 -5.50
N ASP A 37 4.58 -5.03 -4.85
CA ASP A 37 5.52 -5.92 -5.54
C ASP A 37 5.23 -7.42 -5.43
N ASN A 38 4.24 -7.84 -4.64
CA ASN A 38 3.93 -9.26 -4.48
C ASN A 38 3.52 -9.90 -5.83
N PRO A 39 4.20 -10.98 -6.28
CA PRO A 39 4.00 -11.54 -7.62
C PRO A 39 2.64 -12.23 -7.82
N ARG A 40 1.89 -12.48 -6.74
CA ARG A 40 0.60 -13.19 -6.79
C ARG A 40 -0.60 -12.24 -6.76
N TRP A 41 -0.55 -11.21 -5.93
CA TRP A 41 -1.70 -10.35 -5.64
C TRP A 41 -1.36 -8.85 -5.62
N GLY A 42 -0.08 -8.49 -5.72
CA GLY A 42 0.35 -7.10 -5.75
C GLY A 42 0.06 -6.39 -7.07
N LEU A 43 0.21 -5.07 -7.07
CA LEU A 43 -0.06 -4.23 -8.23
C LEU A 43 0.89 -4.48 -9.41
N SER A 44 2.07 -5.06 -9.17
CA SER A 44 2.98 -5.55 -10.22
C SER A 44 2.31 -6.53 -11.20
N THR A 45 1.18 -7.13 -10.81
CA THR A 45 0.39 -8.04 -11.64
C THR A 45 -0.65 -7.37 -12.54
N ILE A 46 -0.81 -6.04 -12.44
CA ILE A 46 -1.82 -5.27 -13.18
C ILE A 46 -1.28 -4.83 -14.56
N PRO A 47 -1.93 -5.23 -15.67
CA PRO A 47 -1.54 -4.78 -17.00
C PRO A 47 -1.57 -3.25 -17.12
N GLY A 48 -0.48 -2.67 -17.63
CA GLY A 48 -0.31 -1.21 -17.75
C GLY A 48 0.34 -0.54 -16.53
N PHE A 49 0.49 -1.25 -15.42
CA PHE A 49 1.32 -0.83 -14.28
C PHE A 49 2.63 -1.63 -14.30
N THR A 50 3.75 -0.95 -14.60
CA THR A 50 5.02 -1.64 -14.84
C THR A 50 5.60 -2.24 -13.56
N ALA A 51 6.18 -3.44 -13.64
CA ALA A 51 6.88 -4.07 -12.52
C ALA A 51 7.99 -3.19 -11.91
N SER A 52 8.68 -2.39 -12.72
CA SER A 52 9.68 -1.43 -12.22
C SER A 52 9.05 -0.34 -11.36
N ALA A 53 7.90 0.21 -11.76
CA ALA A 53 7.19 1.20 -10.95
C ALA A 53 6.70 0.59 -9.64
N ALA A 54 6.10 -0.61 -9.71
CA ALA A 54 5.68 -1.35 -8.52
C ALA A 54 6.83 -1.56 -7.53
N HIS A 55 7.97 -2.04 -8.03
CA HIS A 55 9.16 -2.26 -7.22
C HIS A 55 9.69 -0.96 -6.61
N THR A 56 9.79 0.12 -7.38
CA THR A 56 10.24 1.43 -6.87
C THR A 56 9.35 1.95 -5.75
N VAL A 57 8.02 1.82 -5.88
CA VAL A 57 7.09 2.24 -4.83
C VAL A 57 7.22 1.31 -3.61
N ALA A 58 7.37 0.01 -3.82
CA ALA A 58 7.58 -0.95 -2.73
C ALA A 58 8.85 -0.66 -1.91
N GLU A 59 9.98 -0.38 -2.58
CA GLU A 59 11.21 0.05 -1.91
C GLU A 59 11.03 1.34 -1.12
N LEU A 60 10.25 2.29 -1.65
CA LEU A 60 9.96 3.53 -0.95
C LEU A 60 9.06 3.30 0.26
N CYS A 61 8.04 2.43 0.18
CA CYS A 61 7.24 2.01 1.33
C CYS A 61 8.13 1.42 2.44
N ARG A 62 9.02 0.47 2.11
CA ARG A 62 9.97 -0.10 3.09
C ARG A 62 10.87 0.96 3.72
N ALA A 63 11.38 1.89 2.92
CA ALA A 63 12.23 2.98 3.41
C ALA A 63 11.46 4.04 4.23
N THR A 64 10.14 4.10 4.11
CA THR A 64 9.30 5.08 4.82
C THR A 64 9.19 4.76 6.29
N SER A 65 9.26 3.49 6.68
CA SER A 65 9.35 3.11 8.09
C SER A 65 10.63 3.65 8.71
N THR A 66 10.52 4.68 9.54
CA THR A 66 11.66 5.27 10.26
C THR A 66 11.94 4.49 11.53
N ASP A 67 13.22 4.24 11.82
CA ASP A 67 13.64 3.64 13.08
C ASP A 67 13.30 4.59 14.25
N PRO A 68 12.44 4.18 15.20
CA PRO A 68 12.06 5.03 16.33
C PRO A 68 13.20 5.28 17.31
N THR A 69 14.35 4.59 17.17
CA THR A 69 15.52 4.72 18.04
C THR A 69 16.63 5.62 17.48
N ALA A 70 16.47 6.11 16.25
CA ALA A 70 17.46 6.97 15.59
C ALA A 70 17.55 8.38 16.23
N ASP A 71 18.73 8.98 16.14
CA ASP A 71 18.98 10.35 16.61
C ASP A 71 18.08 11.37 15.87
N ALA A 72 17.60 12.40 16.60
CA ALA A 72 16.63 13.34 16.08
C ALA A 72 17.07 14.07 14.79
N ASP A 73 18.36 14.44 14.69
CA ASP A 73 18.90 15.09 13.51
C ASP A 73 18.95 14.15 12.30
N VAL A 74 19.27 12.86 12.54
CA VAL A 74 19.26 11.81 11.51
C VAL A 74 17.84 11.57 11.01
N VAL A 75 16.86 11.53 11.93
CA VAL A 75 15.45 11.40 11.59
C VAL A 75 14.97 12.59 10.75
N ALA A 76 15.36 13.81 11.10
CA ALA A 76 14.96 15.01 10.35
C ALA A 76 15.46 14.99 8.89
N ASP A 77 16.74 14.64 8.68
CA ASP A 77 17.31 14.52 7.33
C ASP A 77 16.67 13.38 6.53
N GLN A 78 16.45 12.23 7.17
CA GLN A 78 15.76 11.10 6.55
C GLN A 78 14.33 11.47 6.15
N VAL A 79 13.58 12.16 7.02
CA VAL A 79 12.22 12.63 6.75
C VAL A 79 12.19 13.57 5.55
N ASN A 80 13.11 14.53 5.47
CA ASN A 80 13.20 15.45 4.34
C ASN A 80 13.50 14.72 3.03
N ALA A 81 14.45 13.77 3.05
CA ALA A 81 14.78 12.96 1.89
C ALA A 81 13.59 12.09 1.43
N LEU A 82 12.86 11.48 2.36
CA LEU A 82 11.67 10.68 2.07
C LEU A 82 10.54 11.53 1.50
N LYS A 83 10.28 12.73 2.05
CA LYS A 83 9.29 13.67 1.51
C LYS A 83 9.58 14.03 0.05
N ALA A 84 10.83 14.31 -0.29
CA ALA A 84 11.23 14.60 -1.66
C ALA A 84 11.01 13.41 -2.61
N ARG A 85 11.30 12.18 -2.15
CA ARG A 85 11.06 10.95 -2.92
C ARG A 85 9.57 10.70 -3.14
N TRP A 86 8.74 10.84 -2.11
CA TRP A 86 7.27 10.74 -2.24
C TRP A 86 6.71 11.83 -3.14
N GLN A 87 7.26 13.05 -3.13
CA GLN A 87 6.86 14.10 -4.07
C GLN A 87 7.16 13.75 -5.53
N ALA A 88 8.29 13.09 -5.79
CA ALA A 88 8.60 12.61 -7.14
C ALA A 88 7.63 11.49 -7.58
N ILE A 89 7.29 10.58 -6.67
CA ILE A 89 6.35 9.46 -6.92
C ILE A 89 4.92 9.95 -7.13
N ASP A 90 4.46 10.91 -6.34
CA ASP A 90 3.14 11.52 -6.48
C ASP A 90 2.98 12.21 -7.85
N ARG A 91 3.98 13.00 -8.26
CA ARG A 91 4.01 13.60 -9.61
C ARG A 91 4.01 12.55 -10.72
N LEU A 92 4.77 11.46 -10.54
CA LEU A 92 4.77 10.36 -11.49
C LEU A 92 3.37 9.71 -11.58
N ALA A 93 2.73 9.47 -10.44
CA ALA A 93 1.37 8.93 -10.37
C ALA A 93 0.37 9.84 -11.08
N ALA A 94 0.41 11.15 -10.86
CA ALA A 94 -0.45 12.11 -11.55
C ALA A 94 -0.27 12.08 -13.08
N ILE A 95 0.99 12.05 -13.56
CA ILE A 95 1.29 12.01 -15.00
C ILE A 95 0.85 10.67 -15.62
N LYS A 96 1.08 9.57 -14.93
CA LYS A 96 0.82 8.22 -15.45
C LYS A 96 -0.65 7.83 -15.35
N GLY A 97 -1.34 8.20 -14.27
CA GLY A 97 -2.80 8.06 -14.11
C GLY A 97 -3.53 8.83 -15.22
N GLY A 98 -3.18 10.10 -15.46
CA GLY A 98 -3.74 10.88 -16.57
C GLY A 98 -3.44 10.34 -17.98
N ARG A 99 -2.62 9.29 -18.10
CA ARG A 99 -2.28 8.61 -19.36
C ARG A 99 -2.54 7.10 -19.29
N ALA A 100 -3.25 6.63 -18.27
CA ALA A 100 -3.56 5.21 -18.11
C ALA A 100 -4.43 4.73 -19.28
N GLN A 101 -4.09 3.57 -19.84
CA GLN A 101 -4.79 2.99 -20.99
C GLN A 101 -5.91 2.02 -20.57
N SER A 102 -6.07 1.78 -19.28
CA SER A 102 -7.10 0.92 -18.71
C SER A 102 -7.52 1.45 -17.34
N GLU A 103 -8.77 1.13 -16.95
CA GLU A 103 -9.29 1.45 -15.63
C GLU A 103 -8.46 0.80 -14.52
N ALA A 104 -8.00 -0.45 -14.73
CA ALA A 104 -7.14 -1.14 -13.77
C ALA A 104 -5.79 -0.42 -13.54
N ALA A 105 -5.17 0.08 -14.62
CA ALA A 105 -3.93 0.84 -14.50
C ALA A 105 -4.17 2.20 -13.83
N ASP A 106 -5.31 2.84 -14.08
CA ASP A 106 -5.69 4.08 -13.41
C ASP A 106 -5.84 3.88 -11.90
N TYR A 107 -6.56 2.83 -11.47
CA TYR A 107 -6.64 2.46 -10.06
C TYR A 107 -5.28 2.14 -9.43
N ALA A 108 -4.38 1.48 -10.16
CA ALA A 108 -3.03 1.21 -9.67
C ALA A 108 -2.24 2.52 -9.43
N TRP A 109 -2.36 3.51 -10.32
CA TRP A 109 -1.73 4.82 -10.12
C TRP A 109 -2.43 5.65 -9.04
N ALA A 110 -3.75 5.52 -8.90
CA ALA A 110 -4.49 6.13 -7.79
C ALA A 110 -4.03 5.59 -6.43
N ALA A 111 -3.73 4.28 -6.33
CA ALA A 111 -3.14 3.69 -5.13
C ALA A 111 -1.78 4.32 -4.80
N VAL A 112 -0.92 4.57 -5.80
CA VAL A 112 0.38 5.24 -5.61
C VAL A 112 0.20 6.68 -5.10
N ALA A 113 -0.75 7.42 -5.66
CA ALA A 113 -1.07 8.77 -5.19
C ALA A 113 -1.59 8.76 -3.74
N ALA A 114 -2.49 7.84 -3.41
CA ALA A 114 -2.99 7.66 -2.05
C ALA A 114 -1.88 7.28 -1.06
N SER A 115 -0.96 6.40 -1.44
CA SER A 115 0.20 6.05 -0.60
C SER A 115 1.13 7.23 -0.38
N SER A 116 1.20 8.16 -1.33
CA SER A 116 1.95 9.40 -1.15
C SER A 116 1.31 10.30 -0.09
N VAL A 117 -0.04 10.38 -0.06
CA VAL A 117 -0.77 11.08 1.00
C VAL A 117 -0.54 10.42 2.36
N ASP A 118 -0.69 9.09 2.44
CA ASP A 118 -0.42 8.32 3.66
C ASP A 118 1.02 8.56 4.17
N ALA A 119 1.99 8.65 3.25
CA ALA A 119 3.37 8.92 3.59
C ALA A 119 3.58 10.35 4.08
N TYR A 120 2.91 11.36 3.50
CA TYR A 120 3.01 12.73 3.98
C TYR A 120 2.47 12.88 5.40
N ASP A 121 1.33 12.24 5.70
CA ASP A 121 0.76 12.22 7.04
C ASP A 121 1.71 11.55 8.02
N TYR A 122 2.19 10.34 7.70
CA TYR A 122 3.14 9.62 8.54
C TYR A 122 4.43 10.42 8.81
N LEU A 123 5.03 11.01 7.77
CA LEU A 123 6.25 11.82 7.87
C LEU A 123 6.02 13.20 8.50
N ALA A 124 4.77 13.57 8.76
CA ALA A 124 4.40 14.73 9.57
C ALA A 124 4.05 14.35 11.03
N GLY A 125 4.17 13.07 11.40
CA GLY A 125 3.77 12.56 12.72
C GLY A 125 2.26 12.43 12.89
N ILE A 126 1.51 12.37 11.79
CA ILE A 126 0.06 12.18 11.76
C ILE A 126 -0.23 10.71 11.46
N GLU A 127 -1.29 10.17 12.06
CA GLU A 127 -1.75 8.81 11.75
C GLU A 127 -2.29 8.74 10.32
N PHE A 128 -1.82 7.76 9.56
CA PHE A 128 -2.31 7.47 8.20
C PHE A 128 -3.28 6.29 8.23
N SER A 129 -4.23 6.24 7.29
CA SER A 129 -5.26 5.18 7.26
C SER A 129 -4.96 4.07 6.25
N GLY A 130 -4.42 4.39 5.07
CA GLY A 130 -4.26 3.40 4.01
C GLY A 130 -5.52 2.96 3.28
N THR A 131 -6.69 3.48 3.65
CA THR A 131 -7.98 3.01 3.12
C THR A 131 -8.06 3.20 1.60
N GLU A 132 -7.71 4.39 1.13
CA GLU A 132 -7.67 4.76 -0.29
C GLU A 132 -6.63 3.92 -1.03
N THR A 133 -5.41 3.80 -0.48
CA THR A 133 -4.34 2.96 -1.05
C THR A 133 -4.84 1.53 -1.31
N VAL A 134 -5.43 0.90 -0.29
CA VAL A 134 -5.83 -0.51 -0.36
C VAL A 134 -7.06 -0.71 -1.24
N SER A 135 -8.05 0.17 -1.12
CA SER A 135 -9.26 0.07 -1.93
C SER A 135 -8.99 0.30 -3.41
N CYS A 136 -8.14 1.27 -3.78
CA CYS A 136 -7.67 1.43 -5.15
C CYS A 136 -6.95 0.18 -5.66
N ALA A 137 -6.08 -0.43 -4.84
CA ALA A 137 -5.40 -1.64 -5.25
C ALA A 137 -6.34 -2.83 -5.50
N PHE A 138 -7.37 -2.97 -4.67
CA PHE A 138 -8.40 -4.00 -4.84
C PHE A 138 -9.30 -3.74 -6.05
N TRP A 139 -9.64 -2.49 -6.32
CA TRP A 139 -10.34 -2.10 -7.55
C TRP A 139 -9.50 -2.41 -8.80
N ALA A 140 -8.19 -2.22 -8.77
CA ALA A 140 -7.30 -2.61 -9.86
C ALA A 140 -7.39 -4.12 -10.14
N GLN A 141 -7.43 -4.97 -9.10
CA GLN A 141 -7.60 -6.42 -9.25
C GLN A 141 -8.99 -6.78 -9.81
N LEU A 142 -10.05 -6.15 -9.31
CA LEU A 142 -11.42 -6.33 -9.82
C LEU A 142 -11.57 -5.93 -11.29
N ALA A 143 -10.91 -4.84 -11.71
CA ALA A 143 -10.93 -4.38 -13.09
C ALA A 143 -10.06 -5.23 -14.04
N THR A 144 -9.14 -6.05 -13.49
CA THR A 144 -8.23 -6.89 -14.28
C THR A 144 -8.73 -8.32 -14.44
N GLN A 145 -9.32 -8.89 -13.38
CA GLN A 145 -9.54 -10.33 -13.26
C GLN A 145 -11.04 -10.68 -13.25
N PRO A 146 -11.41 -11.90 -13.68
CA PRO A 146 -12.71 -12.48 -13.33
C PRO A 146 -12.93 -12.48 -11.81
N SER A 147 -14.19 -12.35 -11.37
CA SER A 147 -14.52 -12.14 -9.95
C SER A 147 -13.98 -13.20 -8.99
N ASP A 148 -13.95 -14.47 -9.40
CA ASP A 148 -13.42 -15.59 -8.62
C ASP A 148 -11.89 -15.50 -8.46
N VAL A 149 -11.18 -15.13 -9.53
CA VAL A 149 -9.73 -14.90 -9.49
C VAL A 149 -9.38 -13.67 -8.66
N ALA A 150 -10.14 -12.59 -8.81
CA ALA A 150 -10.00 -11.38 -7.98
C ALA A 150 -10.22 -11.71 -6.49
N GLU A 151 -11.24 -12.52 -6.18
CA GLU A 151 -11.53 -12.95 -4.81
C GLU A 151 -10.36 -13.71 -4.20
N VAL A 152 -9.78 -14.66 -4.93
CA VAL A 152 -8.60 -15.42 -4.47
C VAL A 152 -7.42 -14.50 -4.19
N ARG A 153 -7.17 -13.49 -5.03
CA ARG A 153 -6.04 -12.56 -4.87
C ARG A 153 -6.26 -11.58 -3.72
N ILE A 154 -7.44 -10.99 -3.62
CA ILE A 154 -7.79 -10.07 -2.53
C ILE A 154 -7.78 -10.80 -1.18
N ASN A 155 -8.37 -12.00 -1.11
CA ASN A 155 -8.31 -12.79 0.12
C ASN A 155 -6.86 -13.22 0.45
N ALA A 156 -5.99 -13.47 -0.54
CA ALA A 156 -4.57 -13.74 -0.28
C ALA A 156 -3.86 -12.52 0.31
N ALA A 157 -4.14 -11.30 -0.18
CA ALA A 157 -3.61 -10.06 0.37
C ALA A 157 -4.09 -9.82 1.82
N ILE A 158 -5.38 -10.03 2.09
CA ILE A 158 -5.97 -9.94 3.43
C ILE A 158 -5.32 -10.97 4.37
N ASN A 159 -5.21 -12.23 3.95
CA ASN A 159 -4.59 -13.27 4.77
C ASN A 159 -3.11 -12.99 5.05
N ALA A 160 -2.38 -12.39 4.09
CA ALA A 160 -1.00 -11.95 4.30
C ALA A 160 -0.91 -10.88 5.40
N TRP A 161 -1.84 -9.92 5.41
CA TRP A 161 -1.94 -8.93 6.48
C TRP A 161 -2.25 -9.55 7.85
N GLU A 162 -3.24 -10.45 7.89
CA GLU A 162 -3.57 -11.15 9.14
C GLU A 162 -2.37 -11.93 9.68
N SER A 163 -1.60 -12.56 8.81
CA SER A 163 -0.38 -13.29 9.17
C SER A 163 0.71 -12.35 9.71
N SER A 164 0.91 -11.17 9.09
CA SER A 164 1.91 -10.21 9.55
C SER A 164 1.57 -9.60 10.92
N ARG A 165 0.28 -9.48 11.26
CA ARG A 165 -0.16 -9.05 12.60
C ARG A 165 0.08 -10.09 13.68
N CYS A 166 -0.06 -11.37 13.35
CA CYS A 166 0.12 -12.47 14.31
C CYS A 166 1.60 -12.77 14.61
N GLN A 167 2.52 -12.37 13.74
CA GLN A 167 3.96 -12.51 13.94
C GLN A 167 4.55 -11.37 14.78
N GLY A 168 3.92 -11.05 15.92
CA GLY A 168 4.42 -10.03 16.86
C GLY A 168 5.94 -10.13 17.08
N PRO A 169 6.62 -9.02 17.46
CA PRO A 169 8.07 -8.98 17.53
C PRO A 169 8.55 -10.19 18.31
N ALA A 170 9.47 -10.96 17.73
CA ALA A 170 10.03 -12.13 18.38
C ALA A 170 10.64 -11.70 19.72
N THR A 171 9.88 -11.83 20.80
CA THR A 171 10.42 -11.73 22.15
C THR A 171 11.19 -13.01 22.38
N GLY A 172 12.39 -13.06 21.80
CA GLY A 172 13.46 -13.92 22.25
C GLY A 172 13.91 -13.45 23.62
N VAL A 173 13.12 -13.78 24.65
CA VAL A 173 13.65 -13.85 26.01
C VAL A 173 14.11 -15.29 26.18
N ALA A 174 15.41 -15.50 25.99
CA ALA A 174 16.08 -16.68 26.52
C ALA A 174 15.92 -16.66 28.04
N ALA A 175 15.36 -17.73 28.59
CA ALA A 175 15.50 -18.13 29.99
C ALA A 175 16.01 -19.57 30.01
#